data_AF-A0A672V361-F1
#
_entry.id   AF-A0A672V361-F1
#
_cell.length_a   1.000
_cell.length_b   1.000
_cell.length_c   1.000
_cell.angle_alpha   90.00
_cell.angle_beta   90.00
_cell.angle_gamma   90.00
#
_symmetry.space_group_name_H-M   'P 1'
#
loop_
_entity.id
_entity.type
_entity.pdbx_description
1 polymer ?
#
loop_
_entity_poly.entity_id
_entity_poly.type
_entity_poly.pdbx_seq_one_letter_code
_entity_poly.pdbx_strand_id
1 'polypeptide(L)'
;IHIASLLHAHCIPIARSPHPHCTPTAHPLHLHCTPSAPPLHPHCTLDSVTARCEALSTLPELTLIYWLGNGSFVEKLPPAAAAREEPVREEPRGAGVMLRRDLRLEPFSAHHSRTTFSCVVLSPLGAHTTDLRWPPPAPARG
;
A
#
# COMPACT_ATOMS: atom_id res chain seq x y z
N ILE A 1 -17.45 2.21 13.42
CA ILE A 1 -16.09 2.24 12.86
C ILE A 1 -16.19 1.78 11.43
N HIS A 2 -15.90 2.64 10.46
CA HIS A 2 -15.86 2.28 9.05
C HIS A 2 -14.39 2.22 8.62
N ILE A 3 -14.00 1.15 7.92
CA ILE A 3 -12.61 0.86 7.54
C ILE A 3 -12.49 0.84 6.02
N ALA A 4 -11.49 1.55 5.49
CA ALA A 4 -11.15 1.56 4.08
C ALA A 4 -9.66 1.21 3.90
N SER A 5 -9.34 0.40 2.89
CA SER A 5 -7.96 0.01 2.60
C SER A 5 -7.64 0.28 1.13
N LEU A 6 -6.53 0.97 0.87
CA LEU A 6 -6.10 1.41 -0.47
C LEU A 6 -4.62 1.07 -0.68
N LEU A 7 -4.24 0.59 -1.86
CA LEU A 7 -2.85 0.29 -2.20
C LEU A 7 -2.36 1.29 -3.24
N HIS A 8 -1.22 1.94 -3.01
CA HIS A 8 -0.58 2.83 -3.98
C HIS A 8 0.81 2.32 -4.36
N ALA A 9 0.99 2.03 -5.65
CA ALA A 9 2.25 1.62 -6.26
C ALA A 9 2.82 2.78 -7.10
N HIS A 10 4.08 3.14 -6.90
CA HIS A 10 4.75 4.17 -7.71
C HIS A 10 5.73 3.50 -8.67
N CYS A 11 5.36 3.42 -9.96
CA CYS A 11 6.29 3.03 -11.01
C CYS A 11 7.14 4.25 -11.41
N ILE A 12 8.44 4.25 -11.13
CA ILE A 12 9.38 5.26 -11.65
C ILE A 12 10.02 4.67 -12.92
N PRO A 13 9.90 5.31 -14.10
CA PRO A 13 10.70 4.90 -15.24
C PRO A 13 12.16 5.29 -14.99
N ILE A 14 13.06 4.32 -14.82
CA ILE A 14 14.51 4.55 -14.87
C ILE A 14 14.88 4.77 -16.34
N ALA A 15 14.65 5.98 -16.85
CA ALA A 15 15.35 6.48 -18.01
C ALA A 15 16.52 7.32 -17.50
N ARG A 16 17.76 6.89 -17.81
CA ARG A 16 18.94 7.74 -17.71
C ARG A 16 18.67 9.03 -18.51
N SER A 17 18.53 10.13 -17.78
CA SER A 17 18.40 11.51 -18.29
C SER A 17 19.58 11.88 -19.22
N PRO A 18 19.36 12.75 -20.22
CA PRO A 18 19.44 14.19 -19.95
C PRO A 18 18.14 14.94 -20.30
N HIS A 19 17.70 15.74 -19.33
CA HIS A 19 16.62 16.75 -19.24
C HIS A 19 16.48 17.72 -20.44
N PRO A 20 15.46 18.61 -20.52
CA PRO A 20 14.46 18.97 -19.47
C PRO A 20 12.99 19.07 -19.94
N HIS A 21 12.14 19.37 -18.96
CA HIS A 21 10.77 19.89 -19.04
C HIS A 21 9.64 18.86 -19.10
N CYS A 22 9.20 18.46 -17.91
CA CYS A 22 7.79 18.13 -17.69
C CYS A 22 7.35 18.66 -16.31
N THR A 23 6.91 19.93 -16.27
CA THR A 23 5.69 20.28 -15.53
C THR A 23 4.56 20.22 -16.56
N PRO A 24 3.37 19.69 -16.25
CA PRO A 24 2.46 20.38 -15.34
C PRO A 24 1.57 19.50 -14.45
N THR A 25 1.12 20.16 -13.38
CA THR A 25 -0.09 19.97 -12.59
C THR A 25 -1.32 19.36 -13.28
N ALA A 26 -2.05 18.58 -12.47
CA ALA A 26 -3.50 18.36 -12.44
C ALA A 26 -4.21 17.52 -13.54
N HIS A 27 -4.77 16.39 -13.07
CA HIS A 27 -6.04 15.77 -13.50
C HIS A 27 -6.10 15.05 -14.88
N PRO A 28 -7.04 14.09 -15.04
CA PRO A 28 -6.74 12.69 -15.37
C PRO A 28 -6.91 12.39 -16.87
N LEU A 29 -6.03 11.62 -17.49
CA LEU A 29 -6.30 11.10 -18.84
C LEU A 29 -5.88 9.64 -19.04
N HIS A 30 -6.92 8.85 -19.31
CA HIS A 30 -7.00 7.71 -20.23
C HIS A 30 -5.70 7.41 -21.01
N LEU A 31 -5.04 6.28 -20.69
CA LEU A 31 -3.90 5.78 -21.45
C LEU A 31 -4.37 4.87 -22.59
N HIS A 32 -4.17 5.32 -23.83
CA HIS A 32 -4.13 4.44 -25.00
C HIS A 32 -2.69 3.95 -25.18
N CYS A 33 -2.46 2.65 -25.04
CA CYS A 33 -1.18 2.03 -25.38
C CYS A 33 -1.34 1.22 -26.69
N THR A 34 -0.61 1.61 -27.73
CA THR A 34 -0.45 0.80 -28.96
C THR A 34 0.74 -0.15 -28.81
N PRO A 35 0.60 -1.46 -29.11
CA PRO A 35 1.65 -2.44 -28.91
C PRO A 35 2.43 -2.68 -30.21
N SER A 36 3.75 -2.51 -30.19
CA SER A 36 4.63 -3.07 -31.22
C SER A 36 5.93 -3.63 -30.59
N ALA A 37 5.81 -4.89 -30.12
CA ALA A 37 6.78 -6.03 -30.01
C ALA A 37 8.17 -5.88 -29.33
N PRO A 38 8.84 -6.96 -28.83
CA PRO A 38 8.41 -8.29 -28.32
C PRO A 38 8.75 -8.49 -26.79
N PRO A 39 8.49 -9.65 -26.13
CA PRO A 39 8.23 -9.70 -24.69
C PRO A 39 9.52 -9.80 -23.87
N LEU A 40 10.15 -8.68 -23.61
CA LEU A 40 10.92 -8.58 -22.37
C LEU A 40 9.87 -8.41 -21.28
N HIS A 41 9.68 -9.45 -20.46
CA HIS A 41 8.98 -9.30 -19.19
C HIS A 41 9.39 -7.96 -18.58
N PRO A 42 8.48 -6.99 -18.42
CA PRO A 42 8.84 -5.82 -17.65
C PRO A 42 8.94 -6.35 -16.22
N HIS A 43 10.16 -6.64 -15.80
CA HIS A 43 10.51 -6.59 -14.39
C HIS A 43 10.30 -5.14 -14.00
N CYS A 44 9.04 -4.77 -13.75
CA CYS A 44 8.71 -3.64 -12.92
C CYS A 44 9.19 -4.04 -11.52
N THR A 45 10.48 -3.84 -11.25
CA THR A 45 10.97 -3.78 -9.88
C THR A 45 10.31 -2.55 -9.29
N LEU A 46 9.24 -2.78 -8.55
CA LEU A 46 8.57 -1.72 -7.84
C LEU A 46 9.47 -1.41 -6.64
N ASP A 47 10.14 -0.26 -6.66
CA ASP A 47 11.11 0.06 -5.62
C ASP A 47 10.44 0.08 -4.24
N SER A 48 9.20 0.57 -4.16
CA SER A 48 8.41 0.53 -2.94
C SER A 48 6.92 0.41 -3.18
N VAL A 49 6.24 -0.25 -2.26
CA VAL A 49 4.78 -0.33 -2.18
C VAL A 49 4.32 0.23 -0.85
N THR A 50 3.28 1.08 -0.88
CA THR A 50 2.62 1.54 0.34
C THR A 50 1.20 1.04 0.40
N ALA A 51 0.91 0.19 1.37
CA ALA A 51 -0.44 -0.23 1.71
C ALA A 51 -1.03 0.71 2.76
N ARG A 52 -2.24 1.19 2.52
CA ARG A 52 -2.94 2.11 3.41
C ARG A 52 -4.04 1.39 4.17
N CYS A 53 -4.08 1.60 5.49
CA CYS A 53 -5.24 1.29 6.30
C CYS A 53 -5.83 2.55 6.91
N GLU A 54 -7.14 2.73 6.76
CA GLU A 54 -7.89 3.85 7.30
C GLU A 54 -9.02 3.35 8.21
N ALA A 55 -9.20 4.01 9.36
CA ALA A 55 -10.27 3.72 10.31
C ALA A 55 -10.92 5.01 10.80
N LEU A 56 -12.23 5.15 10.57
CA LEU A 56 -13.00 6.26 11.12
C LEU A 56 -13.40 5.94 12.58
N SER A 57 -12.92 6.77 13.52
CA SER A 57 -13.22 6.65 14.95
C SER A 57 -13.77 7.93 15.55
N THR A 58 -14.75 7.80 16.45
CA THR A 58 -15.23 8.90 17.31
C THR A 58 -14.49 8.97 18.64
N LEU A 59 -13.55 8.04 18.87
CA LEU A 59 -12.73 7.93 20.09
C LEU A 59 -11.25 7.68 19.70
N PRO A 60 -10.58 8.59 18.97
CA PRO A 60 -9.25 8.37 18.41
C PRO A 60 -8.21 8.01 19.47
N GLU A 61 -8.22 8.68 20.62
CA GLU A 61 -7.30 8.44 21.76
C GLU A 61 -7.40 7.03 22.36
N LEU A 62 -8.52 6.34 22.13
CA LEU A 62 -8.77 4.97 22.60
C LEU A 62 -8.76 3.95 21.45
N THR A 63 -8.40 4.38 20.24
CA THR A 63 -8.39 3.52 19.05
C THR A 63 -6.96 3.24 18.61
N LEU A 64 -6.59 1.96 18.57
CA LEU A 64 -5.29 1.51 18.07
C LEU A 64 -5.45 0.99 16.64
N ILE A 65 -4.56 1.42 15.74
CA ILE A 65 -4.46 0.92 14.36
C ILE A 65 -3.03 0.46 14.08
N TYR A 66 -2.85 -0.79 13.69
CA TYR A 66 -1.53 -1.39 13.46
C TYR A 66 -1.59 -2.51 12.41
N TRP A 67 -0.41 -2.95 11.96
CA TRP A 67 -0.24 -4.01 10.99
C TRP A 67 0.34 -5.28 11.59
N LEU A 68 -0.11 -6.42 11.06
CA LEU A 68 0.48 -7.74 11.25
C LEU A 68 0.96 -8.28 9.91
N GLY A 69 2.02 -9.09 9.92
CA GLY A 69 2.41 -9.97 8.83
C GLY A 69 2.41 -11.42 9.31
N ASN A 70 1.68 -12.29 8.61
CA ASN A 70 1.47 -13.70 8.99
C ASN A 70 1.04 -13.86 10.46
N GLY A 71 0.22 -12.94 10.97
CA GLY A 71 -0.24 -12.94 12.37
C GLY A 71 0.76 -12.44 13.41
N SER A 72 1.94 -11.95 13.01
CA SER A 72 2.97 -11.41 13.89
C SER A 72 3.21 -9.92 13.63
N PHE A 73 3.75 -9.19 14.62
CA PHE A 73 4.14 -7.79 14.43
C PHE A 73 5.18 -7.65 13.30
N VAL A 74 5.04 -6.63 12.46
CA VAL A 74 5.81 -6.53 11.21
C VAL A 74 7.32 -6.36 11.43
N GLU A 75 7.75 -5.83 12.57
CA GLU A 75 9.16 -5.69 12.96
C GLU A 75 9.83 -7.05 13.25
N LYS A 76 9.04 -8.11 13.45
CA LYS A 76 9.52 -9.48 13.71
C LYS A 76 9.58 -10.33 12.44
N LEU A 77 9.20 -9.78 11.30
CA LEU A 77 9.21 -10.51 10.03
C LEU A 77 10.65 -10.82 9.58
N PRO A 78 10.85 -11.90 8.82
CA PRO A 78 12.15 -12.19 8.22
C PRO A 78 12.55 -11.05 7.26
N PRO A 79 13.86 -10.78 7.08
CA PRO A 79 14.34 -9.68 6.22
C PRO A 79 13.76 -9.67 4.80
N ALA A 80 13.49 -10.85 4.23
CA ALA A 80 12.92 -10.97 2.89
C ALA A 80 11.48 -10.43 2.75
N ALA A 81 10.75 -10.34 3.87
CA ALA A 81 9.39 -9.80 3.96
C ALA A 81 9.31 -8.59 4.91
N ALA A 82 10.45 -7.91 5.11
CA ALA A 82 10.54 -6.75 5.99
C ALA A 82 9.54 -5.68 5.55
N ALA A 83 8.76 -5.20 6.51
CA ALA A 83 7.76 -4.18 6.31
C ALA A 83 7.85 -3.16 7.43
N ARG A 84 7.60 -1.89 7.13
CA ARG A 84 7.70 -0.79 8.09
C ARG A 84 6.35 -0.12 8.24
N GLU A 85 5.87 0.00 9.48
CA GLU A 85 4.73 0.87 9.76
C GLU A 85 5.16 2.34 9.78
N GLU A 86 4.43 3.17 9.05
CA GLU A 86 4.53 4.62 9.15
C GLU A 86 3.78 5.14 10.38
N PRO A 87 4.14 6.32 10.92
CA PRO A 87 3.39 6.95 12.01
C PRO A 87 1.90 7.07 11.69
N VAL A 88 1.04 6.92 12.71
CA VAL A 88 -0.39 7.17 12.56
C VAL A 88 -0.59 8.63 12.16
N ARG A 89 -1.40 8.84 11.13
CA ARG A 89 -1.85 10.16 10.71
C ARG A 89 -3.31 10.32 11.06
N GLU A 90 -3.66 11.49 11.57
CA GLU A 90 -5.02 11.80 11.99
C GLU A 90 -5.57 12.94 11.16
N GLU A 91 -6.74 12.74 10.58
CA GLU A 91 -7.41 13.76 9.76
C GLU A 91 -8.86 13.88 10.26
N PRO A 92 -9.29 15.06 10.78
CA PRO A 92 -10.68 15.28 11.18
C PRO A 92 -11.63 15.01 10.01
N ARG A 93 -12.68 14.21 10.24
CA ARG A 93 -13.64 13.84 9.20
C ARG A 93 -15.05 13.70 9.75
N GLY A 94 -15.88 14.71 9.47
CA GLY A 94 -17.25 14.78 9.97
C GLY A 94 -17.27 14.83 11.50
N ALA A 95 -18.00 13.90 12.13
CA ALA A 95 -18.12 13.81 13.59
C ALA A 95 -17.01 12.97 14.26
N GLY A 96 -16.00 12.52 13.51
CA GLY A 96 -14.89 11.71 14.04
C GLY A 96 -13.55 12.08 13.43
N VAL A 97 -12.57 11.22 13.65
CA VAL A 97 -11.20 11.33 13.13
C VAL A 97 -10.91 10.11 12.27
N MET A 98 -10.39 10.36 11.07
CA MET A 98 -9.85 9.31 10.22
C MET A 98 -8.41 9.02 10.64
N LEU A 99 -8.19 7.86 11.25
CA LEU A 99 -6.86 7.35 11.55
C LEU A 99 -6.32 6.63 10.32
N ARG A 100 -5.09 6.95 9.92
CA ARG A 100 -4.39 6.28 8.82
C ARG A 100 -3.06 5.70 9.29
N ARG A 101 -2.84 4.41 9.03
CA ARG A 101 -1.57 3.71 9.27
C ARG A 101 -1.11 3.10 7.96
N ASP A 102 -0.10 3.72 7.36
CA ASP A 102 0.50 3.20 6.12
C ASP A 102 1.56 2.15 6.45
N LEU A 103 1.62 1.08 5.66
CA LEU A 103 2.64 0.04 5.70
C LEU A 103 3.51 0.16 4.45
N ARG A 104 4.79 0.43 4.64
CA ARG A 104 5.78 0.58 3.57
C ARG A 104 6.57 -0.71 3.39
N LEU A 105 6.63 -1.16 2.13
CA LEU A 105 7.32 -2.38 1.70
C LEU A 105 8.40 -1.98 0.71
N GLU A 106 9.65 -2.08 1.14
CA GLU A 106 10.78 -1.57 0.35
C GLU A 106 12.09 -2.30 0.70
N PRO A 107 12.79 -2.86 -0.31
CA PRO A 107 12.35 -2.99 -1.69
C PRO A 107 11.18 -3.98 -1.82
N PHE A 108 10.22 -3.73 -2.71
CA PHE A 108 9.14 -4.69 -2.94
C PHE A 108 9.70 -5.97 -3.59
N SER A 109 9.14 -7.11 -3.19
CA SER A 109 9.64 -8.43 -3.60
C SER A 109 8.49 -9.44 -3.64
N ALA A 110 8.70 -10.58 -4.31
CA ALA A 110 7.73 -11.67 -4.37
C ALA A 110 7.46 -12.35 -3.00
N HIS A 111 8.23 -12.02 -1.95
CA HIS A 111 7.92 -12.48 -0.59
C HIS A 111 6.77 -11.67 0.02
N HIS A 112 6.67 -10.38 -0.32
CA HIS A 112 5.58 -9.52 0.16
C HIS A 112 4.23 -10.01 -0.37
N SER A 113 4.12 -10.36 -1.66
CA SER A 113 2.88 -10.89 -2.24
C SER A 113 2.47 -12.27 -1.70
N ARG A 114 3.38 -12.98 -1.03
CA ARG A 114 3.13 -14.25 -0.33
C ARG A 114 2.93 -14.09 1.17
N THR A 115 3.07 -12.88 1.70
CA THR A 115 2.87 -12.57 3.11
C THR A 115 1.45 -12.07 3.31
N THR A 116 0.75 -12.63 4.30
CA THR A 116 -0.57 -12.15 4.70
C THR A 116 -0.38 -10.95 5.61
N PHE A 117 -0.51 -9.75 5.05
CA PHE A 117 -0.55 -8.53 5.85
C PHE A 117 -1.99 -8.25 6.28
N SER A 118 -2.18 -7.96 7.56
CA SER A 118 -3.51 -7.66 8.11
C SER A 118 -3.45 -6.34 8.86
N CYS A 119 -4.34 -5.42 8.52
CA CYS A 119 -4.57 -4.24 9.34
C CYS A 119 -5.52 -4.58 10.47
N VAL A 120 -5.16 -4.23 11.70
CA VAL A 120 -5.97 -4.46 12.89
C VAL A 120 -6.33 -3.11 13.51
N VAL A 121 -7.62 -2.93 13.77
CA VAL A 121 -8.18 -1.77 14.46
C VAL A 121 -8.82 -2.25 15.75
N LEU A 122 -8.33 -1.76 16.89
CA LEU A 122 -8.89 -2.05 18.21
C LEU A 122 -9.48 -0.77 18.80
N SER A 123 -10.67 -0.86 19.37
CA SER A 123 -11.36 0.25 20.03
C SER A 123 -12.24 -0.27 21.17
N PRO A 124 -12.76 0.60 22.05
CA PRO A 124 -13.75 0.21 23.05
C PRO A 124 -15.06 -0.33 22.44
N LEU A 125 -15.34 -0.02 21.18
CA LEU A 125 -16.54 -0.49 20.46
C LEU A 125 -16.33 -1.85 19.78
N GLY A 126 -15.10 -2.38 19.79
CA GLY A 126 -14.76 -3.67 19.21
C GLY A 126 -13.44 -3.69 18.47
N ALA A 127 -13.11 -4.88 17.97
CA ALA A 127 -11.93 -5.18 17.16
C ALA A 127 -12.34 -5.51 15.73
N HIS A 128 -11.56 -5.05 14.76
CA HIS A 128 -11.73 -5.37 13.34
C HIS A 128 -10.39 -5.65 12.70
N THR A 129 -10.32 -6.70 11.89
CA THR A 129 -9.11 -7.08 11.15
C THR A 129 -9.44 -7.21 9.66
N THR A 130 -8.61 -6.60 8.81
CA THR A 130 -8.76 -6.64 7.35
C THR A 130 -7.45 -7.04 6.71
N ASP A 131 -7.47 -8.10 5.91
CA ASP A 131 -6.29 -8.54 5.15
C ASP A 131 -6.06 -7.64 3.92
N LEU A 132 -4.79 -7.34 3.67
CA LEU A 132 -4.33 -6.68 2.46
C LEU A 132 -4.55 -7.60 1.27
N ARG A 133 -5.30 -7.10 0.28
CA ARG A 133 -5.55 -7.83 -0.96
C ARG A 133 -4.55 -7.42 -2.02
N TRP A 134 -3.71 -8.36 -2.42
CA TRP A 134 -2.85 -8.20 -3.58
C TRP A 134 -3.66 -8.27 -4.87
N PRO A 135 -3.34 -7.46 -5.89
CA PRO A 135 -3.85 -7.69 -7.24
C PRO A 135 -3.45 -9.09 -7.70
N PRO A 136 -4.35 -9.85 -8.37
CA PRO A 136 -3.96 -11.15 -8.91
C PRO A 136 -2.83 -10.96 -9.95
N PRO A 137 -1.87 -11.89 -10.01
CA PRO A 137 -0.84 -11.86 -11.05
C PRO A 137 -1.51 -11.92 -12.43
N ALA A 138 -0.93 -11.21 -13.41
CA ALA A 138 -1.42 -11.25 -14.78
C ALA A 138 -1.42 -12.71 -15.30
N PRO A 139 -2.46 -13.14 -16.03
CA PRO A 139 -2.50 -14.50 -16.56
C PRO A 139 -1.30 -14.76 -17.46
N ALA A 140 -0.65 -15.91 -17.28
CA ALA A 140 0.43 -16.35 -18.15
C ALA A 140 -0.13 -16.51 -19.57
N ARG A 141 0.43 -15.79 -20.54
CA ARG A 141 0.15 -16.06 -21.95
C ARG A 141 0.82 -17.38 -22.30
N GLY A 142 0.02 -18.41 -22.54
CA GLY A 142 0.47 -19.70 -23.09
C GLY A 142 0.85 -19.61 -24.56
#